data_AF-A0A2R7Y8N9-F1
#
_entry.id   AF-A0A2R7Y8N9-F1
#
_cell.length_a   1.000
_cell.length_b   1.000
_cell.length_c   1.000
_cell.angle_alpha   90.00
_cell.angle_beta   90.00
_cell.angle_gamma   90.00
#
_symmetry.space_group_name_H-M   'P 1'
#
loop_
_entity.id
_entity.type
_entity.pdbx_description
1 polymer ?
#
loop_
_entity_poly.entity_id
_entity_poly.type
_entity_poly.pdbx_seq_one_letter_code
_entity_poly.pdbx_strand_id
1 'polypeptide(L)' 'MLKKRFLLDTNVFIAAFKSGYTKTTQLILKLLSDPDIELVVNSVLLEEYRSWLNKLSSRPPYIRE' A
#
# COMPACT_ATOMS: atom_id res chain seq x y z
N MET A 1 2.71 19.88 15.42
CA MET A 1 2.11 20.08 14.08
C MET A 1 0.96 19.11 13.91
N LEU A 2 -0.11 19.51 13.21
CA LEU A 2 -1.23 18.63 12.89
C LEU A 2 -0.77 17.64 11.79
N LYS A 3 -0.78 16.34 12.06
CA LYS A 3 -0.45 15.32 11.06
C LYS A 3 -1.56 15.19 10.03
N LYS A 4 -1.18 14.95 8.77
CA LYS A 4 -2.15 14.62 7.71
C LYS A 4 -2.53 13.15 7.83
N ARG A 5 -3.82 12.87 7.99
CA ARG A 5 -4.33 11.50 8.14
C ARG A 5 -4.85 10.98 6.82
N PHE A 6 -4.40 9.79 6.44
CA PHE A 6 -4.89 9.08 5.26
C PHE A 6 -5.35 7.69 5.65
N LEU A 7 -6.49 7.27 5.09
CA LEU A 7 -6.90 5.88 5.07
C LEU A 7 -6.62 5.35 3.66
N LEU A 8 -5.85 4.26 3.58
CA LEU A 8 -5.51 3.65 2.31
C LEU A 8 -6.59 2.62 1.94
N ASP A 9 -7.15 2.74 0.75
CA ASP A 9 -8.08 1.74 0.24
C ASP A 9 -7.31 0.46 -0.17
N THR A 10 -7.93 -0.70 0.00
CA THR A 10 -7.45 -1.99 -0.50
C THR A 10 -7.09 -1.96 -1.99
N ASN A 11 -7.80 -1.18 -2.81
CA ASN A 11 -7.47 -0.99 -4.22
C ASN A 11 -6.12 -0.29 -4.44
N VAL A 12 -5.77 0.69 -3.60
CA VAL A 12 -4.48 1.39 -3.66
C VAL A 12 -3.37 0.42 -3.29
N PHE A 13 -3.59 -0.38 -2.25
CA PHE A 13 -2.70 -1.47 -1.87
C PHE A 13 -2.50 -2.46 -3.04
N ILE A 14 -3.58 -3.05 -3.56
CA ILE A 14 -3.51 -4.01 -4.68
C ILE A 14 -2.76 -3.41 -5.87
N ALA A 15 -3.09 -2.18 -6.28
CA ALA A 15 -2.46 -1.53 -7.43
C ALA A 15 -0.95 -1.35 -7.25
N ALA A 16 -0.47 -1.10 -6.02
CA ALA A 16 0.96 -1.01 -5.73
C ALA A 16 1.70 -2.35 -5.87
N PHE A 17 1.00 -3.48 -5.68
CA PHE A 17 1.58 -4.84 -5.73
C PHE A 17 1.30 -5.59 -7.04
N LYS A 18 0.33 -5.16 -7.87
CA LYS A 18 -0.14 -5.93 -9.04
C LYS A 18 0.79 -5.90 -10.26
N SER A 19 1.64 -4.89 -10.43
CA SER A 19 2.28 -4.62 -11.75
C SER A 19 3.70 -4.05 -11.70
N GLY A 20 4.52 -4.51 -10.76
CA GLY A 20 5.91 -4.05 -10.60
C GLY A 20 5.95 -2.69 -9.89
N TYR A 21 7.05 -1.97 -10.05
CA TYR A 21 7.24 -0.65 -9.43
C TYR A 21 6.45 0.42 -10.19
N THR A 22 5.27 0.78 -9.69
CA THR A 22 4.36 1.75 -10.34
C THR A 22 4.36 3.10 -9.62
N LYS A 23 3.69 4.11 -10.19
CA LYS A 23 3.40 5.38 -9.48
C LYS A 23 2.66 5.16 -8.16
N THR A 24 1.80 4.13 -8.09
CA THR A 24 1.11 3.77 -6.84
C THR A 24 2.06 3.18 -5.81
N THR A 25 3.06 2.40 -6.25
CA THR A 25 4.15 1.92 -5.40
C THR A 25 4.96 3.10 -4.84
N GLN A 26 5.31 4.08 -5.67
CA GLN A 26 5.98 5.32 -5.24
C GLN A 26 5.14 6.12 -4.24
N LEU A 27 3.83 6.22 -4.47
CA LEU A 27 2.90 6.87 -3.55
C LEU A 27 2.91 6.19 -2.17
N ILE A 28 2.78 4.87 -2.12
CA ILE A 28 2.80 4.10 -0.87
C ILE A 28 4.12 4.33 -0.14
N LEU A 29 5.26 4.29 -0.84
CA LEU A 29 6.57 4.55 -0.24
C LEU A 29 6.65 5.96 0.35
N LYS A 30 6.14 6.98 -0.36
CA LYS A 30 6.06 8.35 0.17
C LYS A 30 5.20 8.40 1.44
N LEU A 31 4.02 7.80 1.42
CA LEU A 31 3.10 7.79 2.56
C LEU A 31 3.70 7.09 3.79
N LEU A 32 4.51 6.04 3.59
CA LEU A 32 5.17 5.30 4.66
C LEU A 32 6.43 6.00 5.19
N SER A 33 7.10 6.80 4.36
CA SER A 33 8.38 7.44 4.70
C SER A 33 8.23 8.86 5.25
N ASP A 34 7.08 9.49 5.04
CA ASP A 34 6.82 10.87 5.45
C ASP A 34 6.37 10.93 6.93
N PRO A 35 7.17 11.50 7.84
CA PRO A 35 6.86 11.54 9.27
C PRO A 35 5.66 12.44 9.62
N ASP A 36 5.28 13.35 8.73
CA ASP A 36 4.13 14.25 8.88
C ASP A 36 2.79 13.58 8.49
N ILE A 37 2.87 12.35 7.97
CA ILE A 37 1.74 11.54 7.57
C ILE A 37 1.41 10.49 8.63
N GLU A 38 0.12 10.32 8.91
CA GLU A 38 -0.43 9.26 9.74
C GLU A 38 -1.35 8.37 8.88
N LEU A 39 -1.00 7.09 8.80
CA LEU A 39 -1.84 6.11 8.13
C LEU A 39 -2.83 5.51 9.13
N VAL A 40 -4.11 5.70 8.87
CA VAL A 40 -5.22 5.20 9.68
C VAL A 40 -5.76 3.93 9.06
N VAL A 41 -5.89 2.87 9.87
CA VAL A 41 -6.36 1.56 9.44
C VAL A 41 -7.19 0.92 10.56
N ASN A 42 -8.18 0.09 10.21
CA ASN A 42 -8.92 -0.72 11.17
C ASN A 42 -8.53 -2.21 11.02
N SER A 43 -9.04 -3.05 11.91
CA SER A 43 -8.75 -4.50 11.89
C SER A 43 -9.24 -5.18 10.61
N VAL A 44 -10.42 -4.80 10.10
CA VAL A 44 -11.00 -5.37 8.87
C VAL A 44 -10.09 -5.12 7.67
N LEU A 45 -9.66 -3.87 7.48
CA LEU A 45 -8.79 -3.46 6.38
C LEU A 45 -7.40 -4.10 6.46
N LEU A 46 -6.86 -4.28 7.67
CA LEU A 46 -5.62 -5.02 7.88
C LEU A 46 -5.73 -6.48 7.42
N GLU A 47 -6.83 -7.16 7.72
CA GLU A 47 -7.06 -8.54 7.27
C GLU A 47 -7.21 -8.65 5.75
N GLU A 48 -7.85 -7.66 5.11
CA GLU A 48 -7.89 -7.58 3.65
C GLU A 48 -6.49 -7.46 3.04
N TYR A 49 -5.64 -6.60 3.60
CA TYR A 49 -4.26 -6.44 3.12
C TYR A 49 -3.48 -7.73 3.26
N ARG A 50 -3.62 -8.45 4.37
CA ARG A 50 -2.97 -9.78 4.56
C ARG A 50 -3.46 -10.78 3.51
N SER A 51 -4.77 -10.84 3.27
CA SER A 51 -5.34 -11.74 2.25
C SER A 51 -4.79 -11.42 0.85
N TRP A 52 -4.73 -10.15 0.49
CA TRP A 52 -4.18 -9.73 -0.80
C TRP A 52 -2.68 -9.94 -0.91
N LEU A 53 -1.92 -9.67 0.15
CA LEU A 53 -0.49 -9.94 0.19
C LEU A 53 -0.21 -11.42 -0.05
N ASN A 54 -0.92 -12.32 0.62
CA ASN A 54 -0.78 -13.78 0.44
C ASN A 54 -1.14 -14.22 -0.99
N LYS A 55 -2.17 -13.61 -1.59
CA LYS A 55 -2.55 -13.88 -2.98
C LYS A 55 -1.50 -13.40 -3.97
N LEU A 56 -0.93 -12.21 -3.74
CA LEU A 56 0.00 -11.56 -4.65
C LEU A 56 1.45 -12.07 -4.49
N SER A 57 1.85 -12.50 -3.29
CA SER A 57 3.19 -13.05 -3.03
C SER A 57 3.43 -14.40 -3.73
N SER A 58 2.36 -15.10 -4.10
CA SER A 58 2.44 -16.31 -4.95
C SER A 58 2.97 -16.05 -6.36
N ARG A 59 3.01 -14.79 -6.81
CA ARG A 59 3.56 -14.34 -8.11
C ARG A 59 4.24 -12.99 -7.94
N PRO A 60 5.52 -12.94 -7.50
CA PRO A 60 6.21 -11.67 -7.30
C PRO A 60 6.17 -10.86 -8.59
N PRO A 61 5.77 -9.57 -8.52
CA PRO A 61 5.66 -8.75 -9.71
C PRO A 61 7.04 -8.51 -10.33
N TYR A 62 7.15 -8.74 -11.64
CA TYR A 62 8.36 -8.38 -12.40
C TYR A 62 8.54 -6.86 -12.35
N ILE A 63 9.77 -6.40 -12.05
CA ILE A 63 10.13 -5.00 -12.21
C ILE A 63 10.08 -4.70 -13.72
N ARG A 64 9.15 -3.83 -14.14
CA ARG A 64 9.13 -3.30 -15.51
C ARG A 64 9.95 -2.01 -15.48
N GLU A 65 11.13 -2.04 -16.10
CA GLU A 65 11.92 -0.85 -16.42
C GLU A 65 11.20 0.01 -17.47
#